data_AF-A0A7S2UUX6-F1
#
_entry.id   AF-A0A7S2UUX6-F1
#
_cell.length_a   1.000
_cell.length_b   1.000
_cell.length_c   1.000
_cell.angle_alpha   90.00
_cell.angle_beta   90.00
_cell.angle_gamma   90.00
#
_symmetry.space_group_name_H-M   'P 1'
#
loop_
_entity.id
_entity.type
_entity.pdbx_description
1 polymer ?
#
loop_
_entity_poly.entity_id
_entity_poly.type
_entity_poly.pdbx_seq_one_letter_code
_entity_poly.pdbx_strand_id
1 'polypeptide(L)'
;EKFFNAIQTLMNVATDDGTSTFGEGFKDMEHFIKRHNSLGGARDCDHMHHGMGFLFQHMGLTLEFEQALQAVDPTLTVPYWDYTVEGKDIYNAGRGKPGSGDFDKLWSSIMFDPDWFGTADEETHTVTEGRWANKLEVGADGWEDTVHNSYGMIRAPWNNNNFPYVQRFTSFAGIP
;
A
#
# COMPACT_ATOMS: atom_id res chain seq x y z
N GLU A 1 -2.72 -7.67 -18.03
CA GLU A 1 -2.09 -7.39 -16.72
C GLU A 1 -2.56 -8.36 -15.65
N LYS A 2 -1.94 -9.55 -15.53
CA LYS A 2 -2.40 -10.58 -14.60
C LYS A 2 -2.24 -10.18 -13.12
N PHE A 3 -1.11 -9.56 -12.79
CA PHE A 3 -0.77 -9.15 -11.43
C PHE A 3 -1.81 -8.20 -10.83
N PHE A 4 -2.12 -7.10 -11.52
CA PHE A 4 -3.10 -6.13 -11.02
C PHE A 4 -4.54 -6.68 -11.00
N ASN A 5 -4.88 -7.59 -11.90
CA ASN A 5 -6.18 -8.25 -11.86
C ASN A 5 -6.31 -9.14 -10.61
N ALA A 6 -5.25 -9.88 -10.25
CA ALA A 6 -5.24 -10.67 -9.02
C ALA A 6 -5.33 -9.78 -7.78
N ILE A 7 -4.63 -8.65 -7.73
CA ILE A 7 -4.80 -7.67 -6.63
C ILE A 7 -6.25 -7.18 -6.52
N GLN A 8 -6.89 -6.85 -7.65
CA GLN A 8 -8.31 -6.49 -7.63
C GLN A 8 -9.19 -7.63 -7.12
N THR A 9 -8.87 -8.89 -7.43
CA THR A 9 -9.56 -10.03 -6.81
C THR A 9 -9.39 -10.03 -5.30
N LEU A 10 -8.16 -9.87 -4.79
CA LEU A 10 -7.91 -9.81 -3.34
C LEU A 10 -8.64 -8.63 -2.67
N MET A 11 -8.83 -7.51 -3.37
CA MET A 11 -9.57 -6.35 -2.84
C MET A 11 -11.10 -6.53 -2.82
N ASN A 12 -11.67 -7.31 -3.75
CA ASN A 12 -13.12 -7.35 -3.97
C ASN A 12 -13.78 -8.68 -3.56
N VAL A 13 -13.00 -9.70 -3.20
CA VAL A 13 -13.50 -11.02 -2.80
C VAL A 13 -13.09 -11.26 -1.35
N ALA A 14 -14.08 -11.38 -0.47
CA ALA A 14 -13.85 -11.70 0.94
C ALA A 14 -13.17 -13.06 1.10
N THR A 15 -12.37 -13.22 2.15
CA THR A 15 -11.57 -14.43 2.40
C THR A 15 -12.40 -15.72 2.38
N ASP A 16 -13.62 -15.73 2.93
CA ASP A 16 -14.47 -16.93 2.97
C ASP A 16 -14.94 -17.36 1.57
N ASP A 17 -15.38 -16.41 0.75
CA ASP A 17 -15.80 -16.63 -0.64
C ASP A 17 -14.59 -17.02 -1.52
N GLY A 18 -13.46 -16.34 -1.30
CA GLY A 18 -12.22 -16.58 -2.01
C GLY A 18 -11.61 -17.93 -1.66
N THR A 19 -11.70 -18.38 -0.42
CA THR A 19 -11.26 -19.72 -0.01
C THR A 19 -12.06 -20.81 -0.72
N SER A 20 -13.37 -20.61 -0.88
CA SER A 20 -14.24 -21.54 -1.61
C SER A 20 -13.93 -21.60 -3.11
N THR A 21 -13.41 -20.51 -3.68
CA THR A 21 -13.18 -20.36 -5.14
C THR A 21 -11.73 -20.67 -5.55
N PHE A 22 -10.76 -20.20 -4.77
CA PHE A 22 -9.32 -20.21 -5.07
C PHE A 22 -8.53 -21.14 -4.14
N GLY A 23 -9.17 -21.68 -3.10
CA GLY A 23 -8.56 -22.61 -2.14
C GLY A 23 -8.05 -21.94 -0.85
N GLU A 24 -7.61 -22.76 0.10
CA GLU A 24 -7.24 -22.35 1.47
C GLU A 24 -6.12 -21.31 1.56
N GLY A 25 -5.30 -21.18 0.51
CA GLY A 25 -4.23 -20.18 0.43
C GLY A 25 -4.72 -18.76 0.17
N PHE A 26 -6.00 -18.56 -0.17
CA PHE A 26 -6.54 -17.24 -0.44
C PHE A 26 -6.67 -16.39 0.83
N LYS A 27 -6.27 -15.12 0.72
CA LYS A 27 -6.47 -14.07 1.73
C LYS A 27 -6.86 -12.79 1.00
N ASP A 28 -7.94 -12.15 1.44
CA ASP A 28 -8.32 -10.83 0.92
C ASP A 28 -7.33 -9.73 1.36
N MET A 29 -7.48 -8.55 0.80
CA MET A 29 -6.63 -7.40 1.10
C MET A 29 -6.79 -6.92 2.56
N GLU A 30 -7.98 -7.07 3.14
CA GLU A 30 -8.27 -6.61 4.50
C GLU A 30 -7.45 -7.41 5.53
N HIS A 31 -7.26 -8.72 5.33
CA HIS A 31 -6.36 -9.56 6.13
C HIS A 31 -4.96 -8.95 6.26
N PHE A 32 -4.34 -8.56 5.15
CA PHE A 32 -2.99 -7.98 5.15
C PHE A 32 -2.96 -6.59 5.81
N ILE A 33 -3.96 -5.75 5.53
CA ILE A 33 -4.07 -4.41 6.12
C ILE A 33 -4.22 -4.51 7.64
N LYS A 34 -5.16 -5.33 8.13
CA LYS A 34 -5.39 -5.53 9.58
C LYS A 34 -4.18 -6.11 10.27
N ARG A 35 -3.51 -7.10 9.66
CA ARG A 35 -2.28 -7.69 10.20
C ARG A 35 -1.17 -6.65 10.34
N HIS A 36 -0.89 -5.89 9.29
CA HIS A 36 0.12 -4.84 9.31
C HIS A 36 -0.21 -3.74 10.33
N ASN A 37 -1.47 -3.28 10.36
CA ASN A 37 -1.91 -2.24 11.29
C ASN A 37 -1.83 -2.71 12.75
N SER A 38 -2.28 -3.92 13.03
CA SER A 38 -2.28 -4.48 14.39
C SER A 38 -0.87 -4.67 14.94
N LEU A 39 0.06 -5.15 14.11
CA LEU A 39 1.44 -5.39 14.53
C LEU A 39 2.28 -4.09 14.58
N GLY A 40 2.02 -3.13 13.70
CA GLY A 40 2.74 -1.86 13.69
C GLY A 40 2.22 -0.85 14.72
N GLY A 41 0.91 -0.85 15.00
CA GLY A 41 0.26 0.06 15.93
C GLY A 41 -0.02 -0.52 17.31
N ALA A 42 0.55 -1.68 17.64
CA ALA A 42 0.37 -2.29 18.96
C ALA A 42 0.89 -1.39 20.08
N ARG A 43 0.25 -1.48 21.25
CA ARG A 43 0.55 -0.61 22.40
C ARG A 43 1.86 -0.94 23.10
N ASP A 44 2.32 -2.18 22.99
CA ASP A 44 3.51 -2.67 23.67
C ASP A 44 4.78 -2.32 22.87
N CYS A 45 4.80 -2.62 21.58
CA CYS A 45 5.89 -2.36 20.65
C CYS A 45 5.37 -2.22 19.22
N ASP A 46 6.13 -1.52 18.37
CA ASP A 46 5.97 -1.64 16.92
C ASP A 46 6.71 -2.91 16.47
N HIS A 47 5.95 -3.95 16.12
CA HIS A 47 6.49 -5.25 15.70
C HIS A 47 6.80 -5.30 14.21
N MET A 48 6.47 -4.26 13.43
CA MET A 48 6.62 -4.24 11.98
C MET A 48 7.79 -3.36 11.52
N HIS A 49 7.99 -2.18 12.12
CA HIS A 49 8.92 -1.16 11.61
C HIS A 49 10.15 -0.95 12.49
N HIS A 50 10.09 -1.31 13.77
CA HIS A 50 11.19 -1.07 14.72
C HIS A 50 11.93 -2.35 15.08
N GLY A 51 13.22 -2.20 15.39
CA GLY A 51 14.08 -3.28 15.86
C GLY A 51 14.46 -4.31 14.80
N MET A 52 14.97 -5.46 15.26
CA MET A 52 15.51 -6.51 14.38
C MET A 52 14.43 -7.31 13.64
N GLY A 53 13.15 -7.13 13.99
CA GLY A 53 12.03 -7.80 13.36
C GLY A 53 11.66 -7.22 12.00
N PHE A 54 11.99 -5.95 11.71
CA PHE A 54 11.52 -5.21 10.53
C PHE A 54 11.63 -6.00 9.23
N LEU A 55 12.84 -6.47 8.92
CA LEU A 55 13.12 -7.16 7.67
C LEU A 55 12.36 -8.48 7.56
N PHE A 56 12.43 -9.30 8.61
CA PHE A 56 11.82 -10.64 8.61
C PHE A 56 10.29 -10.60 8.59
N GLN A 57 9.70 -9.60 9.24
CA GLN A 57 8.24 -9.42 9.26
C GLN A 57 7.71 -9.02 7.88
N HIS A 58 8.38 -8.08 7.21
CA HIS A 58 8.01 -7.69 5.84
C HIS A 58 8.25 -8.82 4.84
N MET A 59 9.36 -9.57 4.97
CA MET A 59 9.58 -10.77 4.14
C MET A 59 8.47 -11.82 4.31
N GLY A 60 8.04 -12.07 5.55
CA GLY A 60 6.94 -12.99 5.85
C GLY A 60 5.62 -12.51 5.28
N LEU A 61 5.30 -11.22 5.43
CA LEU A 61 4.08 -10.62 4.87
C LEU A 61 4.07 -10.66 3.34
N THR A 62 5.20 -10.36 2.69
CA THR A 62 5.33 -10.44 1.23
C THR A 62 5.19 -11.88 0.73
N LEU A 63 5.76 -12.86 1.43
CA LEU A 63 5.61 -14.27 1.08
C LEU A 63 4.16 -14.73 1.18
N GLU A 64 3.45 -14.37 2.25
CA GLU A 64 2.02 -14.68 2.41
C GLU A 64 1.17 -13.98 1.33
N PHE A 65 1.52 -12.73 0.98
CA PHE A 65 0.85 -11.99 -0.10
C PHE A 65 1.08 -12.64 -1.48
N GLU A 66 2.30 -13.10 -1.76
CA GLU A 66 2.60 -13.85 -2.98
C GLU A 66 1.79 -15.15 -3.08
N GLN A 67 1.66 -15.88 -1.96
CA GLN A 67 0.86 -17.10 -1.91
C GLN A 67 -0.64 -16.81 -2.17
N ALA A 68 -1.17 -15.71 -1.64
CA ALA A 68 -2.54 -15.28 -1.92
C ALA A 68 -2.74 -14.92 -3.41
N LEU A 69 -1.76 -14.26 -4.04
CA LEU A 69 -1.78 -14.02 -5.50
C LEU A 69 -1.73 -15.34 -6.29
N GLN A 70 -0.92 -16.30 -5.85
CA GLN A 70 -0.76 -17.61 -6.50
C GLN A 70 -2.00 -18.50 -6.35
N ALA A 71 -2.81 -18.30 -5.32
CA ALA A 71 -4.13 -18.93 -5.21
C ALA A 71 -5.06 -18.47 -6.35
N VAL A 72 -4.93 -17.22 -6.80
CA VAL A 72 -5.70 -16.68 -7.94
C VAL A 72 -5.08 -17.09 -9.28
N ASP A 73 -3.76 -16.93 -9.44
CA ASP A 73 -3.02 -17.37 -10.63
C ASP A 73 -1.60 -17.84 -10.21
N PRO A 74 -1.28 -19.15 -10.31
CA PRO A 74 -0.03 -19.72 -9.81
C PRO A 74 1.22 -19.27 -10.58
N THR A 75 1.06 -18.52 -11.68
CA THR A 75 2.19 -17.93 -12.42
C THR A 75 2.66 -16.58 -11.87
N LEU A 76 1.96 -16.03 -10.89
CA LEU A 76 2.24 -14.73 -10.32
C LEU A 76 3.36 -14.75 -9.26
N THR A 77 4.09 -13.64 -9.22
CA THR A 77 5.07 -13.29 -8.19
C THR A 77 4.86 -11.83 -7.80
N VAL A 78 5.39 -11.43 -6.64
CA VAL A 78 5.37 -10.02 -6.22
C VAL A 78 6.53 -9.27 -6.89
N PRO A 79 6.27 -8.30 -7.80
CA PRO A 79 7.32 -7.48 -8.36
C PRO A 79 7.88 -6.52 -7.32
N TYR A 80 9.11 -6.05 -7.53
CA TYR A 80 9.70 -4.98 -6.73
C TYR A 80 9.77 -3.68 -7.55
N TRP A 81 9.73 -2.55 -6.86
CA TRP A 81 10.01 -1.25 -7.44
C TRP A 81 11.39 -0.78 -6.99
N ASP A 82 12.30 -0.61 -7.95
CA ASP A 82 13.60 0.02 -7.71
C ASP A 82 13.50 1.54 -7.79
N TYR A 83 13.05 2.15 -6.71
CA TYR A 83 12.92 3.61 -6.61
C TYR A 83 14.26 4.36 -6.68
N THR A 84 15.40 3.66 -6.69
CA THR A 84 16.71 4.31 -6.89
C THR A 84 16.90 4.79 -8.31
N VAL A 85 16.14 4.25 -9.27
CA VAL A 85 16.07 4.73 -10.65
C VAL A 85 15.47 6.14 -10.70
N GLU A 86 14.27 6.34 -10.13
CA GLU A 86 13.69 7.67 -9.98
C GLU A 86 14.58 8.58 -9.12
N GLY A 87 15.18 8.05 -8.06
CA GLY A 87 16.14 8.77 -7.22
C GLY A 87 17.32 9.33 -8.03
N LYS A 88 17.79 8.60 -9.05
CA LYS A 88 18.84 9.06 -9.95
C LYS A 88 18.37 10.21 -10.84
N ASP A 89 17.13 10.16 -11.33
CA ASP A 89 16.55 11.23 -12.15
C ASP A 89 16.32 12.51 -11.34
N ILE A 90 15.79 12.37 -10.11
CA ILE A 90 15.66 13.45 -9.13
C ILE A 90 17.03 14.11 -8.88
N TYR A 91 18.07 13.30 -8.62
CA TYR A 91 19.43 13.80 -8.40
C TYR A 91 20.03 14.51 -9.63
N ASN A 92 19.84 13.96 -10.83
CA ASN A 92 20.35 14.53 -12.07
C ASN A 92 19.67 15.86 -12.42
N ALA A 93 18.35 15.97 -12.19
CA ALA A 93 17.60 17.21 -12.35
C ALA A 93 18.13 18.30 -11.41
N GLY A 94 18.60 17.92 -10.22
CA GLY A 94 19.37 18.76 -9.31
C GLY A 94 20.81 19.06 -9.72
N ARG A 95 21.20 18.81 -10.97
CA ARG A 95 22.58 18.96 -11.49
C ARG A 95 23.61 18.18 -10.68
N GLY A 96 23.19 17.08 -10.05
CA GLY A 96 24.04 16.22 -9.25
C GLY A 96 24.57 16.88 -7.97
N LYS A 97 23.82 17.81 -7.38
CA LYS A 97 24.14 18.36 -6.06
C LYS A 97 23.21 17.75 -5.01
N PRO A 98 23.76 17.24 -3.90
CA PRO A 98 22.95 16.77 -2.77
C PRO A 98 22.00 17.87 -2.29
N GLY A 99 20.74 17.51 -2.04
CA GLY A 99 19.72 18.42 -1.51
C GLY A 99 19.11 19.40 -2.52
N SER A 100 19.46 19.33 -3.80
CA SER A 100 18.85 20.16 -4.85
C SER A 100 18.08 19.36 -5.89
N GLY A 101 17.69 18.13 -5.56
CA GLY A 101 16.91 17.28 -6.46
C GLY A 101 15.55 17.88 -6.77
N ASP A 102 15.03 17.55 -7.96
CA ASP A 102 13.70 17.93 -8.39
C ASP A 102 12.74 16.76 -8.14
N PHE A 103 11.94 16.84 -7.08
CA PHE A 103 11.02 15.77 -6.67
C PHE A 103 9.83 15.60 -7.62
N ASP A 104 9.55 16.59 -8.47
CA ASP A 104 8.54 16.45 -9.54
C ASP A 104 8.89 15.29 -10.49
N LYS A 105 10.17 14.90 -10.55
CA LYS A 105 10.62 13.71 -11.32
C LYS A 105 10.08 12.40 -10.78
N LEU A 106 9.78 12.30 -9.48
CA LEU A 106 9.14 11.11 -8.92
C LEU A 106 7.80 10.86 -9.61
N TRP A 107 6.98 11.91 -9.74
CA TRP A 107 5.63 11.85 -10.31
C TRP A 107 5.62 11.55 -11.82
N SER A 108 6.78 11.62 -12.50
CA SER A 108 6.94 11.19 -13.89
C SER A 108 7.23 9.70 -14.08
N SER A 109 7.37 8.94 -12.99
CA SER A 109 7.54 7.49 -13.05
C SER A 109 6.31 6.78 -13.60
N ILE A 110 6.52 5.74 -14.40
CA ILE A 110 5.45 4.86 -14.90
C ILE A 110 4.61 4.27 -13.78
N MET A 111 5.13 4.23 -12.54
CA MET A 111 4.39 3.76 -11.36
C MET A 111 3.10 4.55 -11.12
N PHE A 112 3.04 5.80 -11.56
CA PHE A 112 1.88 6.68 -11.43
C PHE A 112 1.00 6.72 -12.68
N ASP A 113 1.38 6.02 -13.76
CA ASP A 113 0.54 5.94 -14.96
C ASP A 113 -0.80 5.25 -14.65
N PRO A 114 -1.89 5.57 -15.39
CA PRO A 114 -3.21 4.95 -15.20
C PRO A 114 -3.23 3.42 -15.34
N ASP A 115 -2.31 2.86 -16.14
CA ASP A 115 -2.16 1.41 -16.34
C ASP A 115 -1.41 0.73 -15.18
N TRP A 116 -0.77 1.50 -14.30
CA TRP A 116 -0.08 1.04 -13.09
C TRP A 116 -0.87 1.41 -11.83
N PHE A 117 -0.33 2.28 -10.96
CA PHE A 117 -0.96 2.63 -9.69
C PHE A 117 -1.76 3.94 -9.71
N GLY A 118 -1.75 4.65 -10.84
CA GLY A 118 -2.55 5.84 -11.08
C GLY A 118 -2.07 7.10 -10.34
N THR A 119 -2.48 8.24 -10.89
CA THR A 119 -2.22 9.58 -10.37
C THR A 119 -3.18 9.93 -9.23
N ALA A 120 -2.69 10.67 -8.24
CA ALA A 120 -3.52 11.26 -7.20
C ALA A 120 -3.79 12.75 -7.46
N ASP A 121 -4.95 13.25 -7.04
CA ASP A 121 -5.28 14.68 -7.14
C ASP A 121 -4.70 15.49 -5.97
N GLU A 122 -4.57 16.80 -6.15
CA GLU A 122 -3.99 17.69 -5.12
C GLU A 122 -4.98 18.10 -4.01
N GLU A 123 -6.30 17.98 -4.24
CA GLU A 123 -7.33 18.48 -3.31
C GLU A 123 -7.66 17.45 -2.23
N THR A 124 -7.94 16.22 -2.65
CA THR A 124 -8.34 15.12 -1.79
C THR A 124 -7.24 14.10 -1.61
N HIS A 125 -6.14 14.21 -2.37
CA HIS A 125 -5.01 13.28 -2.33
C HIS A 125 -5.38 11.84 -2.71
N THR A 126 -6.54 11.63 -3.34
CA THR A 126 -7.01 10.30 -3.72
C THR A 126 -6.54 9.94 -5.12
N VAL A 127 -6.40 8.64 -5.39
CA VAL A 127 -6.13 8.18 -6.75
C VAL A 127 -7.38 8.42 -7.61
N THR A 128 -7.22 9.20 -8.68
CA THR A 128 -8.33 9.62 -9.57
C THR A 128 -8.23 9.03 -10.97
N GLU A 129 -7.09 8.42 -11.32
CA GLU A 129 -6.85 7.81 -12.62
C GLU A 129 -6.54 6.32 -12.52
N GLY A 130 -6.85 5.59 -13.59
CA GLY A 130 -6.52 4.17 -13.70
C GLY A 130 -7.44 3.24 -12.93
N ARG A 131 -7.00 1.99 -12.79
CA ARG A 131 -7.83 0.89 -12.25
C ARG A 131 -8.20 1.03 -10.77
N TRP A 132 -7.48 1.87 -10.02
CA TRP A 132 -7.67 2.11 -8.59
C TRP A 132 -8.46 3.40 -8.29
N ALA A 133 -8.80 4.17 -9.33
CA ALA A 133 -9.47 5.45 -9.21
C ALA A 133 -10.76 5.36 -8.39
N ASN A 134 -10.86 6.14 -7.31
CA ASN A 134 -12.04 6.23 -6.44
C ASN A 134 -12.53 4.88 -5.86
N LYS A 135 -11.64 3.89 -5.71
CA LYS A 135 -12.00 2.51 -5.28
C LYS A 135 -11.27 2.04 -4.03
N LEU A 136 -10.31 2.79 -3.52
CA LEU A 136 -9.49 2.38 -2.39
C LEU A 136 -10.10 2.91 -1.09
N GLU A 137 -11.17 2.28 -0.64
CA GLU A 137 -11.79 2.58 0.65
C GLU A 137 -10.94 2.06 1.82
N VAL A 138 -10.96 2.79 2.94
CA VAL A 138 -10.33 2.41 4.20
C VAL A 138 -11.43 1.94 5.13
N GLY A 139 -11.28 0.73 5.69
CA GLY A 139 -12.25 0.16 6.62
C GLY A 139 -12.54 1.10 7.80
N ALA A 140 -13.82 1.39 8.03
CA ALA A 140 -14.30 2.39 8.98
C ALA A 140 -14.91 1.81 10.28
N ASP A 141 -15.07 0.48 10.36
CA ASP A 141 -15.68 -0.23 11.49
C ASP A 141 -14.64 -1.01 12.32
N GLY A 142 -13.44 -0.46 12.45
CA GLY A 142 -12.33 -1.06 13.17
C GLY A 142 -12.42 -0.98 14.69
N TRP A 143 -13.58 -0.65 15.27
CA TRP A 143 -13.78 -0.60 16.72
C TRP A 143 -13.61 -1.96 17.41
N GLU A 144 -13.83 -3.05 16.66
CA GLU A 144 -13.57 -4.41 17.11
C GLU A 144 -12.12 -4.87 16.84
N ASP A 145 -11.36 -4.11 16.03
CA ASP A 145 -9.94 -4.38 15.79
C ASP A 145 -9.09 -3.86 16.97
N THR A 146 -7.95 -4.51 17.21
CA THR A 146 -7.05 -4.13 18.33
C THR A 146 -6.42 -2.75 18.13
N VAL A 147 -6.28 -2.31 16.88
CA VAL A 147 -5.64 -1.06 16.49
C VAL A 147 -6.51 -0.34 15.48
N HIS A 148 -6.92 0.87 15.84
CA HIS A 148 -7.68 1.80 15.00
C HIS A 148 -7.34 3.25 15.41
N ASN A 149 -7.75 4.23 14.61
CA ASN A 149 -7.62 5.65 14.98
C ASN A 149 -8.83 6.15 15.80
N SER A 150 -8.84 7.44 16.17
CA SER A 150 -9.92 8.03 16.99
C SER A 150 -11.30 8.04 16.33
N TYR A 151 -11.39 7.74 15.03
CA TYR A 151 -12.62 7.65 14.26
C TYR A 151 -13.07 6.20 14.01
N GLY A 152 -12.35 5.21 14.56
CA GLY A 152 -12.64 3.79 14.35
C GLY A 152 -12.15 3.25 13.01
N MET A 153 -11.35 4.02 12.26
CA MET A 153 -10.80 3.53 10.99
C MET A 153 -9.59 2.62 11.20
N ILE A 154 -9.40 1.64 10.30
CA ILE A 154 -8.23 0.75 10.26
C ILE A 154 -7.00 1.55 9.79
N ARG A 155 -6.48 2.36 10.71
CA ARG A 155 -5.31 3.23 10.58
C ARG A 155 -4.51 3.14 11.89
N ALA A 156 -3.25 3.57 11.84
CA ALA A 156 -2.44 3.68 13.04
C ALA A 156 -3.08 4.66 14.05
N PRO A 157 -2.94 4.46 15.37
CA PRO A 157 -3.60 5.29 16.39
C PRO A 157 -3.20 6.77 16.34
N TRP A 158 -1.99 7.07 15.84
CA TRP A 158 -1.49 8.43 15.66
C TRP A 158 -1.90 9.08 14.32
N ASN A 159 -2.48 8.31 13.39
CA ASN A 159 -3.04 8.84 12.14
C ASN A 159 -4.53 9.15 12.32
N ASN A 160 -4.83 10.33 12.87
CA ASN A 160 -6.19 10.82 13.13
C ASN A 160 -6.86 11.43 11.89
N ASN A 161 -6.68 10.80 10.74
CA ASN A 161 -7.36 11.17 9.51
C ASN A 161 -8.65 10.35 9.35
N ASN A 162 -9.79 11.02 9.20
CA ASN A 162 -11.10 10.40 9.02
C ASN A 162 -11.53 10.27 7.55
N PHE A 163 -10.65 10.56 6.61
CA PHE A 163 -10.97 10.47 5.20
C PHE A 163 -11.18 9.01 4.77
N PRO A 164 -12.30 8.68 4.08
CA PRO A 164 -12.72 7.30 3.84
C PRO A 164 -11.89 6.56 2.78
N TYR A 165 -11.03 7.27 2.05
CA TYR A 165 -10.22 6.69 0.99
C TYR A 165 -8.71 6.70 1.33
N VAL A 166 -7.96 5.82 0.68
CA VAL A 166 -6.50 5.85 0.67
C VAL A 166 -6.05 7.14 -0.02
N GLN A 167 -5.13 7.83 0.63
CA GLN A 167 -4.55 9.07 0.15
C GLN A 167 -3.05 8.91 -0.10
N ARG A 168 -2.52 9.59 -1.11
CA ARG A 168 -1.07 9.73 -1.35
C ARG A 168 -0.61 11.10 -0.90
N PHE A 169 0.55 11.16 -0.26
CA PHE A 169 1.18 12.47 -0.07
C PHE A 169 1.45 13.08 -1.46
N THR A 170 1.13 14.36 -1.65
CA THR A 170 1.52 15.13 -2.85
C THR A 170 2.64 16.12 -2.55
N SER A 171 3.12 16.12 -1.29
CA SER A 171 4.29 16.84 -0.82
C SER A 171 4.77 16.24 0.51
N PHE A 172 6.05 16.39 0.83
CA PHE A 172 6.63 16.04 2.12
C PHE A 172 7.40 17.23 2.71
N ALA A 173 7.02 17.67 3.91
CA ALA A 173 7.67 18.78 4.62
C ALA A 173 7.75 20.11 3.81
N GLY A 174 6.76 20.39 2.96
CA GLY A 174 6.73 21.58 2.10
C GLY A 174 7.57 21.47 0.83
N ILE A 175 8.12 20.28 0.55
CA ILE A 175 8.72 19.91 -0.73
C ILE A 175 7.62 19.15 -1.50
N PRO A 176 7.17 19.65 -2.67
CA PRO A 176 6.26 18.89 -3.55
C PRO A 176 6.77 17.47 -3.84
#